data_AF-H8H2M8-F1
#
_entry.id   AF-H8H2M8-F1
#
_cell.length_a   1.000
_cell.length_b   1.000
_cell.length_c   1.000
_cell.angle_alpha   90.00
_cell.angle_beta   90.00
_cell.angle_gamma   90.00
#
_symmetry.space_group_name_H-M   'P 1'
#
loop_
_entity.id
_entity.type
_entity.pdbx_description
1 polymer ?
#
loop_
_entity_poly.entity_id
_entity_poly.type
_entity_poly.pdbx_seq_one_letter_code
_entity_poly.pdbx_strand_id
1 'polypeptide(L)'
;MWWLGEQRGYLSDWLTQQWVKRTGRSLAPYPELLGPVGTRRRIGFDQPEQLAQTLHLTLDTPQAGGLLQDTAALFPGVHPRVAHFYDQTSLYDLQVWSAWRGPFRPFGWLLGLLFSRRLEQMNVPLDGLDTAWGMRSEVAYLKDRLGQLRYAVWRRVLRRTGRVLFVGYYSAVQLPEGAGVRIVFPLPGGNLTVLMKAEVGPAGQLFLRSHGRQFGGAGAYFTLAGPPHPQAIGRMIPLHEDIEVWADGPADLRTRHVLRLWRWTFLELHYLIRRAEQ
;
A
#
# COMPACT_ATOMS: atom_id res chain seq x y z
N MET A 1 -3.21 -25.00 4.05
CA MET A 1 -2.37 -24.64 2.89
C MET A 1 -1.16 -25.56 2.85
N TRP A 2 -0.72 -25.99 1.65
CA TRP A 2 0.37 -26.97 1.48
C TRP A 2 1.72 -26.24 1.34
N TRP A 3 2.68 -26.57 2.20
CA TRP A 3 4.05 -26.05 2.16
C TRP A 3 4.89 -26.91 1.22
N LEU A 4 5.57 -26.28 0.26
CA LEU A 4 6.38 -26.95 -0.77
C LEU A 4 7.90 -26.90 -0.50
N GLY A 5 8.30 -26.52 0.73
CA GLY A 5 9.70 -26.39 1.14
C GLY A 5 10.27 -24.98 0.98
N GLU A 6 11.46 -24.75 1.54
CA GLU A 6 12.13 -23.43 1.60
C GLU A 6 12.34 -22.76 0.23
N GLN A 7 12.59 -23.57 -0.80
CA GLN A 7 12.82 -23.06 -2.16
C GLN A 7 11.54 -22.66 -2.90
N ARG A 8 10.37 -23.16 -2.51
CA ARG A 8 9.10 -22.94 -3.23
C ARG A 8 8.06 -22.20 -2.41
N GLY A 9 8.18 -22.19 -1.08
CA GLY A 9 7.23 -21.56 -0.17
C GLY A 9 5.89 -22.30 -0.17
N TYR A 10 4.79 -21.56 0.03
CA TYR A 10 3.44 -22.11 -0.06
C TYR A 10 3.03 -22.33 -1.53
N LEU A 11 2.20 -23.33 -1.79
CA LEU A 11 1.72 -23.65 -3.14
C LEU A 11 1.04 -22.46 -3.84
N SER A 12 0.25 -21.65 -3.13
CA SER A 12 -0.40 -20.45 -3.67
C SER A 12 0.62 -19.40 -4.12
N ASP A 13 1.66 -19.17 -3.33
CA ASP A 13 2.76 -18.26 -3.68
C ASP A 13 3.50 -18.77 -4.91
N TRP A 14 3.84 -20.05 -4.95
CA TRP A 14 4.53 -20.65 -6.08
C TRP A 14 3.70 -20.55 -7.37
N LEU A 15 2.41 -20.88 -7.33
CA LEU A 15 1.51 -20.77 -8.49
C LEU A 15 1.43 -19.32 -9.01
N THR A 16 1.29 -18.35 -8.11
CA THR A 16 1.29 -16.93 -8.46
C THR A 16 2.61 -16.51 -9.09
N GLN A 17 3.74 -16.95 -8.53
CA GLN A 17 5.06 -16.67 -9.10
C GLN A 17 5.22 -17.28 -10.50
N GLN A 18 4.79 -18.52 -10.73
CA GLN A 18 4.84 -19.14 -12.06
C GLN A 18 3.95 -18.41 -13.07
N TRP A 19 2.76 -17.97 -12.64
CA TRP A 19 1.86 -17.17 -13.47
C TRP A 19 2.49 -15.84 -13.87
N VAL A 20 3.08 -15.08 -12.94
CA VAL A 20 3.79 -13.82 -13.24
C VAL A 20 5.00 -14.07 -14.15
N LYS A 21 5.77 -15.15 -13.95
CA LYS A 21 6.88 -15.50 -14.85
C LYS A 21 6.44 -15.76 -16.28
N ARG A 22 5.33 -16.49 -16.46
CA ARG A 22 4.84 -16.87 -17.79
C ARG A 22 4.15 -15.72 -18.53
N THR A 23 3.56 -14.78 -17.80
CA THR A 23 2.65 -13.79 -18.37
C THR A 23 3.07 -12.35 -18.10
N GLY A 24 4.18 -12.15 -17.38
CA GLY A 24 4.75 -10.85 -17.06
C GLY A 24 5.72 -10.34 -18.14
N ARG A 25 6.33 -9.19 -17.85
CA ARG A 25 7.31 -8.51 -18.69
C ARG A 25 8.53 -8.13 -17.87
N SER A 26 9.65 -7.91 -18.52
CA SER A 26 10.86 -7.38 -17.87
C SER A 26 10.56 -6.02 -17.24
N LEU A 27 11.01 -5.82 -16.01
CA LEU A 27 10.91 -4.57 -15.26
C LEU A 27 12.15 -3.67 -15.44
N ALA A 28 13.13 -4.06 -16.25
CA ALA A 28 14.31 -3.24 -16.50
C ALA A 28 13.99 -1.79 -16.94
N PRO A 29 12.96 -1.53 -17.78
CA PRO A 29 12.57 -0.16 -18.15
C PRO A 29 11.73 0.57 -17.08
N TYR A 30 11.34 -0.10 -16.00
CA TYR A 30 10.34 0.38 -15.02
C TYR A 30 10.87 0.26 -13.58
N PRO A 31 11.95 0.99 -13.23
CA PRO A 31 12.56 0.91 -11.90
C PRO A 31 11.60 1.29 -10.76
N GLU A 32 10.60 2.12 -11.03
CA GLU A 32 9.54 2.51 -10.09
C GLU A 32 8.72 1.31 -9.59
N LEU A 33 8.60 0.25 -10.39
CA LEU A 33 7.91 -0.98 -9.99
C LEU A 33 8.76 -1.87 -9.07
N LEU A 34 10.06 -1.59 -8.96
CA LEU A 34 10.95 -2.31 -8.06
C LEU A 34 10.83 -1.73 -6.65
N GLY A 35 10.90 -2.60 -5.66
CA GLY A 35 10.71 -2.21 -4.28
C GLY A 35 11.04 -3.32 -3.32
N PRO A 36 10.86 -3.08 -2.01
CA PRO A 36 11.15 -4.07 -0.98
C PRO A 36 10.43 -5.39 -1.18
N VAL A 37 11.12 -6.48 -0.86
CA VAL A 37 10.64 -7.86 -1.07
C VAL A 37 10.48 -8.56 0.26
N GLY A 38 9.37 -9.27 0.44
CA GLY A 38 9.08 -10.02 1.65
C GLY A 38 9.88 -11.32 1.72
N THR A 39 10.24 -11.75 2.93
CA THR A 39 10.87 -13.07 3.14
C THR A 39 9.84 -14.19 2.99
N ARG A 40 10.28 -15.39 2.58
CA ARG A 40 9.39 -16.52 2.26
C ARG A 40 8.79 -17.23 3.49
N ARG A 41 9.34 -17.02 4.69
CA ARG A 41 8.97 -17.74 5.92
C ARG A 41 7.96 -16.99 6.80
N ARG A 42 8.03 -15.65 6.87
CA ARG A 42 7.08 -14.83 7.63
C ARG A 42 6.69 -13.59 6.83
N ILE A 43 5.41 -13.54 6.47
CA ILE A 43 4.74 -12.26 6.16
C ILE A 43 4.38 -11.67 7.53
N GLY A 44 5.38 -11.14 8.23
CA GLY A 44 5.24 -10.65 9.59
C GLY A 44 5.64 -9.19 9.64
N PHE A 45 5.01 -8.45 10.53
CA PHE A 45 5.08 -7.00 10.73
C PHE A 45 6.48 -6.45 11.13
N ASP A 46 7.53 -7.26 11.02
CA ASP A 46 8.92 -7.03 11.43
C ASP A 46 9.81 -6.50 10.28
N GLN A 47 9.21 -5.80 9.31
CA GLN A 47 9.80 -5.54 7.98
C GLN A 47 10.69 -4.30 7.84
N PRO A 48 10.50 -3.17 8.56
CA PRO A 48 11.32 -1.99 8.35
C PRO A 48 12.80 -2.23 8.64
N GLU A 49 13.11 -2.90 9.75
CA GLU A 49 14.47 -3.11 10.25
C GLU A 49 15.23 -4.13 9.38
N GLN A 50 14.59 -5.25 9.03
CA GLN A 50 15.19 -6.25 8.14
C GLN A 50 15.44 -5.69 6.73
N LEU A 51 14.50 -4.86 6.24
CA LEU A 51 14.65 -4.20 4.97
C LEU A 51 15.76 -3.15 5.01
N ALA A 52 15.83 -2.36 6.09
CA ALA A 52 16.89 -1.39 6.31
C ALA A 52 18.27 -2.06 6.25
N GLN A 53 18.43 -3.20 6.93
CA GLN A 53 19.65 -4.00 6.89
C GLN A 53 19.96 -4.51 5.48
N THR A 54 18.98 -5.08 4.78
CA THR A 54 19.15 -5.67 3.44
C THR A 54 19.51 -4.62 2.39
N LEU A 55 18.91 -3.43 2.47
CA LEU A 55 19.14 -2.34 1.53
C LEU A 55 20.20 -1.34 1.99
N HIS A 56 20.87 -1.60 3.13
CA HIS A 56 21.82 -0.68 3.77
C HIS A 56 21.25 0.74 3.96
N LEU A 57 19.99 0.82 4.38
CA LEU A 57 19.27 2.05 4.71
C LEU A 57 19.27 2.26 6.23
N THR A 58 19.08 3.50 6.65
CA THR A 58 18.91 3.87 8.05
C THR A 58 17.42 4.03 8.35
N LEU A 59 16.98 3.41 9.44
CA LEU A 59 15.62 3.58 9.97
C LEU A 59 15.61 4.79 10.92
N ASP A 60 14.69 5.71 10.68
CA ASP A 60 14.44 6.89 11.51
C ASP A 60 12.95 6.95 11.85
N THR A 61 12.59 7.22 13.10
CA THR A 61 11.18 7.28 13.53
C THR A 61 10.88 8.68 14.07
N PRO A 62 10.48 9.61 13.20
CA PRO A 62 10.20 10.98 13.62
C PRO A 62 8.94 11.05 14.49
N GLN A 63 8.87 12.08 15.34
CA GLN A 63 7.66 12.35 16.14
C GLN A 63 6.45 12.72 15.25
N ALA A 64 6.69 13.49 14.19
CA ALA A 64 5.71 13.90 13.19
C ALA A 64 6.16 13.43 11.78
N GLY A 65 5.90 12.17 11.46
CA GLY A 65 6.24 11.55 10.18
C GLY A 65 5.08 11.53 9.19
N GLY A 66 5.37 11.79 7.91
CA GLY A 66 4.42 11.79 6.80
C GLY A 66 4.66 10.67 5.78
N LEU A 67 3.63 10.30 5.04
CA LEU A 67 3.76 9.39 3.89
C LEU A 67 4.45 10.05 2.71
N LEU A 68 4.30 11.37 2.60
CA LEU A 68 4.85 12.20 1.53
C LEU A 68 5.63 13.36 2.15
N GLN A 69 6.36 14.10 1.31
CA GLN A 69 7.08 15.30 1.70
C GLN A 69 6.61 16.43 0.81
N ASP A 70 6.20 17.54 1.42
CA ASP A 70 5.68 18.73 0.76
C ASP A 70 4.54 18.40 -0.23
N THR A 71 3.46 17.83 0.33
CA THR A 71 2.31 17.38 -0.46
C THR A 71 1.66 18.51 -1.26
N ALA A 72 1.73 19.75 -0.75
CA ALA A 72 1.22 20.92 -1.45
C ALA A 72 2.04 21.26 -2.71
N ALA A 73 3.36 21.09 -2.67
CA ALA A 73 4.21 21.24 -3.86
C ALA A 73 4.03 20.07 -4.85
N LEU A 74 3.89 18.84 -4.35
CA LEU A 74 3.66 17.66 -5.19
C LEU A 74 2.30 17.73 -5.91
N PHE A 75 1.26 18.19 -5.22
CA PHE A 75 -0.11 18.25 -5.73
C PHE A 75 -0.69 19.66 -5.56
N PRO A 76 -0.33 20.61 -6.44
CA PRO A 76 -0.81 21.99 -6.34
C PRO A 76 -2.33 22.09 -6.29
N GLY A 77 -2.82 22.91 -5.35
CA GLY A 77 -4.27 23.13 -5.13
C GLY A 77 -4.93 22.17 -4.14
N VAL A 78 -4.21 21.16 -3.63
CA VAL A 78 -4.73 20.28 -2.58
C VAL A 78 -5.09 21.07 -1.33
N HIS A 79 -6.17 20.68 -0.67
CA HIS A 79 -6.63 21.33 0.55
C HIS A 79 -5.52 21.24 1.63
N PRO A 80 -5.16 22.33 2.34
CA PRO A 80 -4.04 22.35 3.30
C PRO A 80 -4.12 21.25 4.37
N ARG A 81 -5.30 20.99 4.93
CA ARG A 81 -5.51 19.89 5.89
C ARG A 81 -5.27 18.50 5.30
N VAL A 82 -5.60 18.28 4.02
CA VAL A 82 -5.30 17.01 3.33
C VAL A 82 -3.79 16.89 3.12
N ALA A 83 -3.12 17.95 2.66
CA ALA A 83 -1.65 17.97 2.57
C ALA A 83 -0.99 17.69 3.93
N HIS A 84 -1.42 18.37 4.98
CA HIS A 84 -0.91 18.18 6.34
C HIS A 84 -1.08 16.73 6.84
N PHE A 85 -2.18 16.06 6.51
CA PHE A 85 -2.34 14.64 6.81
C PHE A 85 -1.28 13.78 6.13
N TYR A 86 -0.97 14.02 4.84
CA TYR A 86 0.05 13.25 4.14
C TYR A 86 1.48 13.61 4.59
N ASP A 87 1.73 14.86 4.99
CA ASP A 87 3.04 15.33 5.44
C ASP A 87 3.33 14.98 6.92
N GLN A 88 2.28 14.75 7.74
CA GLN A 88 2.40 14.44 9.17
C GLN A 88 1.41 13.33 9.63
N THR A 89 1.32 12.27 8.84
CA THR A 89 0.40 11.14 9.03
C THR A 89 0.47 10.49 10.43
N SER A 90 1.63 10.45 11.08
CA SER A 90 1.78 9.90 12.43
C SER A 90 0.99 10.66 13.50
N LEU A 91 0.57 11.90 13.21
CA LEU A 91 -0.26 12.71 14.10
C LEU A 91 -1.76 12.43 13.96
N TYR A 92 -2.15 11.44 13.15
CA TYR A 92 -3.54 11.14 12.86
C TYR A 92 -3.93 9.69 13.18
N ASP A 93 -5.08 9.55 13.81
CA ASP A 93 -5.77 8.29 14.02
C ASP A 93 -6.82 8.07 12.94
N LEU A 94 -7.07 6.80 12.61
CA LEU A 94 -8.00 6.38 11.57
C LEU A 94 -9.06 5.46 12.16
N GLN A 95 -10.31 5.75 11.87
CA GLN A 95 -11.41 4.78 12.00
C GLN A 95 -11.79 4.31 10.61
N VAL A 96 -12.05 3.01 10.47
CA VAL A 96 -12.38 2.41 9.17
C VAL A 96 -13.65 1.58 9.27
N TRP A 97 -14.52 1.76 8.28
CA TRP A 97 -15.71 0.95 8.06
C TRP A 97 -15.61 0.27 6.70
N SER A 98 -15.87 -1.03 6.66
CA SER A 98 -15.84 -1.83 5.44
C SER A 98 -17.26 -2.16 4.96
N ALA A 99 -17.50 -1.94 3.67
CA ALA A 99 -18.72 -2.32 2.98
C ALA A 99 -18.35 -3.26 1.83
N TRP A 100 -18.61 -4.55 2.01
CA TRP A 100 -18.45 -5.56 0.95
C TRP A 100 -19.64 -5.51 0.00
N ARG A 101 -19.37 -5.47 -1.32
CA ARG A 101 -20.40 -5.37 -2.36
C ARG A 101 -20.47 -6.63 -3.23
N GLY A 102 -21.69 -6.98 -3.66
CA GLY A 102 -21.97 -8.01 -4.68
C GLY A 102 -21.92 -9.47 -4.21
N PRO A 103 -22.02 -10.46 -5.14
CA PRO A 103 -21.94 -11.89 -4.83
C PRO A 103 -20.52 -12.34 -4.44
N PHE A 104 -19.61 -11.39 -4.17
CA PHE A 104 -18.21 -11.63 -3.90
C PHE A 104 -17.90 -11.94 -2.43
N ARG A 105 -18.89 -12.07 -1.53
CA ARG A 105 -18.65 -12.62 -0.17
C ARG A 105 -17.96 -14.00 -0.21
N PRO A 106 -18.44 -14.99 -0.99
CA PRO A 106 -17.72 -16.27 -1.20
C PRO A 106 -16.48 -16.15 -2.11
N PHE A 107 -16.42 -15.18 -3.02
CA PHE A 107 -15.20 -14.96 -3.83
C PHE A 107 -14.09 -14.25 -3.05
N GLY A 108 -14.42 -13.47 -2.03
CA GLY A 108 -13.49 -12.93 -1.04
C GLY A 108 -12.85 -14.03 -0.21
N TRP A 109 -13.52 -15.18 -0.05
CA TRP A 109 -12.91 -16.40 0.47
C TRP A 109 -11.97 -17.07 -0.55
N LEU A 110 -12.26 -17.04 -1.87
CA LEU A 110 -11.38 -17.58 -2.91
C LEU A 110 -10.15 -16.70 -3.20
N LEU A 111 -10.33 -15.37 -3.29
CA LEU A 111 -9.25 -14.38 -3.24
C LEU A 111 -8.52 -14.50 -1.90
N GLY A 112 -9.26 -14.65 -0.80
CA GLY A 112 -8.76 -15.02 0.52
C GLY A 112 -7.96 -16.31 0.52
N LEU A 113 -8.19 -17.28 -0.37
CA LEU A 113 -7.39 -18.50 -0.46
C LEU A 113 -6.15 -18.35 -1.34
N LEU A 114 -6.26 -17.61 -2.45
CA LEU A 114 -5.13 -17.34 -3.35
C LEU A 114 -4.16 -16.31 -2.75
N PHE A 115 -4.70 -15.40 -1.95
CA PHE A 115 -3.98 -14.28 -1.38
C PHE A 115 -4.03 -14.27 0.15
N SER A 116 -4.53 -15.26 0.91
CA SER A 116 -4.78 -15.16 2.39
C SER A 116 -3.71 -14.38 3.14
N ARG A 117 -2.43 -14.78 3.02
CA ARG A 117 -1.33 -14.11 3.73
C ARG A 117 -0.94 -12.75 3.13
N ARG A 118 -1.23 -12.52 1.85
CA ARG A 118 -1.04 -11.25 1.11
C ARG A 118 -2.21 -10.27 1.31
N LEU A 119 -3.43 -10.80 1.43
CA LEU A 119 -4.65 -10.10 1.82
C LEU A 119 -4.68 -9.88 3.33
N GLU A 120 -3.99 -10.67 4.15
CA GLU A 120 -3.66 -10.35 5.56
C GLU A 120 -2.73 -9.13 5.67
N GLN A 121 -1.99 -8.77 4.60
CA GLN A 121 -1.35 -7.44 4.50
C GLN A 121 -2.26 -6.39 3.89
N MET A 122 -3.27 -6.79 3.12
CA MET A 122 -4.37 -5.91 2.69
C MET A 122 -5.55 -5.94 3.67
N ASN A 123 -5.38 -6.43 4.91
CA ASN A 123 -6.39 -6.96 5.84
C ASN A 123 -7.64 -6.10 5.95
N VAL A 124 -8.49 -6.20 4.93
CA VAL A 124 -9.79 -5.58 4.88
C VAL A 124 -10.45 -6.03 6.16
N PRO A 125 -10.82 -5.12 7.08
CA PRO A 125 -11.41 -5.53 8.33
C PRO A 125 -12.65 -6.37 8.00
N LEU A 126 -12.49 -7.69 8.19
CA LEU A 126 -13.50 -8.69 7.89
C LEU A 126 -14.64 -8.56 8.91
N ASP A 127 -14.30 -8.10 10.12
CA ASP A 127 -15.22 -7.74 11.18
C ASP A 127 -15.05 -6.26 11.55
N GLY A 128 -16.09 -5.45 11.32
CA GLY A 128 -16.11 -4.03 11.69
C GLY A 128 -16.00 -3.76 13.20
N LEU A 129 -16.13 -4.81 14.04
CA LEU A 129 -15.97 -4.72 15.49
C LEU A 129 -14.52 -4.49 15.93
N ASP A 130 -13.54 -5.03 15.21
CA ASP A 130 -12.12 -4.85 15.58
C ASP A 130 -11.61 -3.44 15.24
N THR A 131 -12.19 -2.77 14.23
CA THR A 131 -11.83 -1.40 13.83
C THR A 131 -12.66 -0.32 14.49
N ALA A 132 -13.71 -0.69 15.24
CA ALA A 132 -14.57 0.25 15.97
C ALA A 132 -13.80 1.14 16.95
N TRP A 133 -12.69 0.66 17.50
CA TRP A 133 -11.83 1.39 18.44
C TRP A 133 -10.80 2.30 17.75
N GLY A 134 -10.73 2.29 16.42
CA GLY A 134 -9.76 3.04 15.63
C GLY A 134 -8.36 2.41 15.58
N MET A 135 -7.52 3.01 14.76
CA MET A 135 -6.14 2.63 14.48
C MET A 135 -5.24 3.85 14.63
N ARG A 136 -4.08 3.66 15.27
CA ARG A 136 -3.02 4.65 15.32
C ARG A 136 -2.13 4.55 14.10
N SER A 137 -1.65 5.69 13.62
CA SER A 137 -0.61 5.77 12.59
C SER A 137 0.77 5.85 13.23
N GLU A 138 1.65 4.93 12.85
CA GLU A 138 3.08 5.06 13.08
C GLU A 138 3.80 5.17 11.74
N VAL A 139 4.67 6.16 11.62
CA VAL A 139 5.47 6.37 10.42
C VAL A 139 6.94 6.28 10.77
N ALA A 140 7.66 5.46 10.03
CA ALA A 140 9.11 5.40 10.06
C ALA A 140 9.68 5.73 8.67
N TYR A 141 10.87 6.28 8.62
CA TYR A 141 11.58 6.67 7.42
C TYR A 141 12.73 5.72 7.17
N LEU A 142 12.84 5.27 5.91
CA LEU A 142 14.03 4.60 5.42
C LEU A 142 14.81 5.56 4.55
N LYS A 143 15.99 5.96 5.05
CA LYS A 143 16.88 6.92 4.41
C LYS A 143 18.11 6.22 3.86
N ASP A 144 18.62 6.70 2.73
CA ASP A 144 19.91 6.25 2.23
C ASP A 144 21.08 6.87 3.00
N ARG A 145 22.31 6.52 2.61
CA ARG A 145 23.53 7.02 3.25
C ARG A 145 23.73 8.54 3.11
N LEU A 146 23.05 9.17 2.15
CA LEU A 146 23.06 10.63 1.96
C LEU A 146 21.95 11.32 2.77
N GLY A 147 21.15 10.56 3.52
CA GLY A 147 20.02 11.06 4.30
C GLY A 147 18.75 11.28 3.49
N GLN A 148 18.71 10.92 2.20
CA GLN A 148 17.54 11.09 1.37
C GLN A 148 16.47 10.04 1.71
N LEU A 149 15.22 10.48 1.83
CA LEU A 149 14.10 9.59 2.10
C LEU A 149 13.84 8.70 0.87
N ARG A 150 13.97 7.38 1.05
CA ARG A 150 13.66 6.38 0.01
C ARG A 150 12.25 5.84 0.18
N TYR A 151 11.82 5.62 1.42
CA TYR A 151 10.48 5.15 1.74
C TYR A 151 9.99 5.75 3.05
N ALA A 152 8.73 6.17 3.07
CA ALA A 152 7.96 6.34 4.30
C ALA A 152 7.19 5.04 4.58
N VAL A 153 7.47 4.41 5.71
CA VAL A 153 6.87 3.15 6.14
C VAL A 153 5.71 3.46 7.08
N TRP A 154 4.50 3.19 6.63
CA TRP A 154 3.30 3.39 7.44
C TRP A 154 2.86 2.09 8.08
N ARG A 155 2.95 2.04 9.40
CA ARG A 155 2.39 0.98 10.23
C ARG A 155 1.06 1.47 10.79
N ARG A 156 -0.02 0.74 10.51
CA ARG A 156 -1.33 1.00 11.11
C ARG A 156 -1.52 0.03 12.26
N VAL A 157 -1.73 0.54 13.46
CA VAL A 157 -1.75 -0.25 14.70
C VAL A 157 -3.14 -0.19 15.32
N LEU A 158 -3.75 -1.33 15.62
CA LEU A 158 -5.03 -1.37 16.35
C LEU A 158 -4.86 -0.74 17.73
N ARG A 159 -5.69 0.26 18.06
CA ARG A 159 -5.62 0.91 19.38
C ARG A 159 -5.89 -0.07 20.53
N ARG A 160 -6.84 -0.98 20.36
CA ARG A 160 -7.25 -1.94 21.40
C ARG A 160 -6.18 -2.97 21.75
N THR A 161 -5.48 -3.50 20.75
CA THR A 161 -4.61 -4.67 20.92
C THR A 161 -3.13 -4.34 20.73
N GLY A 162 -2.78 -3.16 20.21
CA GLY A 162 -1.41 -2.82 19.83
C GLY A 162 -0.89 -3.63 18.64
N ARG A 163 -1.74 -4.47 18.02
CA ARG A 163 -1.34 -5.30 16.88
C ARG A 163 -1.25 -4.44 15.63
N VAL A 164 -0.12 -4.54 14.93
CA VAL A 164 0.03 -3.95 13.60
C VAL A 164 -0.90 -4.69 12.63
N LEU A 165 -1.71 -3.93 11.90
CA LEU A 165 -2.63 -4.44 10.88
C LEU A 165 -2.05 -4.34 9.47
N PHE A 166 -1.32 -3.25 9.19
CA PHE A 166 -0.81 -2.95 7.85
C PHE A 166 0.58 -2.36 7.93
N VAL A 167 1.45 -2.74 6.99
CA VAL A 167 2.70 -2.06 6.70
C VAL A 167 2.74 -1.77 5.20
N GLY A 168 2.81 -0.50 4.83
CA GLY A 168 2.97 -0.07 3.45
C GLY A 168 4.16 0.88 3.30
N TYR A 169 4.85 0.79 2.17
CA TYR A 169 6.00 1.62 1.85
C TYR A 169 5.60 2.66 0.80
N TYR A 170 5.63 3.93 1.20
CA TYR A 170 5.15 5.06 0.42
C TYR A 170 6.33 5.87 -0.11
N SER A 171 6.15 6.40 -1.32
CA SER A 171 7.06 7.38 -1.93
C SER A 171 6.30 8.16 -2.99
N ALA A 172 6.71 9.40 -3.25
CA ALA A 172 6.27 10.12 -4.43
C ALA A 172 6.86 9.47 -5.69
N VAL A 173 6.14 9.51 -6.80
CA VAL A 173 6.59 8.99 -8.09
C VAL A 173 6.09 9.87 -9.22
N GLN A 174 6.89 10.01 -10.27
CA GLN A 174 6.45 10.60 -11.53
C GLN A 174 6.00 9.48 -12.45
N LEU A 175 4.73 9.52 -12.86
CA LEU A 175 4.14 8.58 -13.81
C LEU A 175 4.01 9.23 -15.19
N PRO A 176 3.83 8.44 -16.26
CA PRO A 176 3.44 8.96 -17.57
C PRO A 176 2.19 9.85 -17.53
N GLU A 177 1.27 9.56 -16.62
CA GLU A 177 0.01 10.31 -16.44
C GLU A 177 0.14 11.55 -15.55
N GLY A 178 1.30 11.77 -14.90
CA GLY A 178 1.54 12.88 -13.99
C GLY A 178 2.15 12.46 -12.65
N ALA A 179 2.22 13.39 -11.71
CA ALA A 179 2.67 13.10 -10.35
C ALA A 179 1.73 12.09 -9.66
N GLY A 180 2.29 11.28 -8.78
CA GLY A 180 1.55 10.23 -8.12
C GLY A 180 2.20 9.74 -6.83
N VAL A 181 1.55 8.75 -6.26
CA VAL A 181 2.00 8.05 -5.05
C VAL A 181 2.27 6.61 -5.42
N ARG A 182 3.45 6.13 -5.03
CA ARG A 182 3.82 4.73 -5.12
C ARG A 182 3.68 4.09 -3.77
N ILE A 183 3.01 2.95 -3.74
CA ILE A 183 2.79 2.13 -2.55
C ILE A 183 3.33 0.74 -2.83
N VAL A 184 4.23 0.25 -1.98
CA VAL A 184 4.80 -1.10 -2.10
C VAL A 184 4.43 -1.94 -0.89
N PHE A 185 3.91 -3.13 -1.15
CA PHE A 185 3.64 -4.17 -0.17
C PHE A 185 4.60 -5.34 -0.42
N PRO A 186 5.58 -5.58 0.48
CA PRO A 186 6.53 -6.67 0.32
C PRO A 186 5.85 -8.04 0.40
N LEU A 187 6.09 -8.89 -0.60
CA LEU A 187 5.53 -10.24 -0.70
C LEU A 187 6.61 -11.32 -0.78
N PRO A 188 6.33 -12.59 -0.43
CA PRO A 188 7.28 -13.68 -0.62
C PRO A 188 7.81 -13.77 -2.06
N GLY A 189 9.10 -13.46 -2.25
CA GLY A 189 9.78 -13.55 -3.54
C GLY A 189 9.44 -12.43 -4.53
N GLY A 190 8.83 -11.33 -4.06
CA GLY A 190 8.51 -10.18 -4.87
C GLY A 190 7.82 -9.06 -4.10
N ASN A 191 6.98 -8.28 -4.78
CA ASN A 191 6.12 -7.30 -4.12
C ASN A 191 4.82 -7.08 -4.89
N LEU A 192 3.84 -6.47 -4.22
CA LEU A 192 2.72 -5.81 -4.86
C LEU A 192 3.01 -4.31 -4.84
N THR A 193 3.25 -3.73 -6.00
CA THR A 193 3.41 -2.29 -6.16
C THR A 193 2.15 -1.70 -6.77
N VAL A 194 1.59 -0.69 -6.12
CA VAL A 194 0.45 0.09 -6.61
C VAL A 194 0.94 1.48 -6.93
N LEU A 195 0.88 1.84 -8.21
CA LEU A 195 1.15 3.20 -8.71
C LEU A 195 -0.18 3.92 -8.81
N MET A 196 -0.33 5.03 -8.09
CA MET A 196 -1.55 5.81 -8.06
C MET A 196 -1.30 7.19 -8.63
N LYS A 197 -2.01 7.54 -9.70
CA LYS A 197 -2.03 8.91 -10.22
C LYS A 197 -2.74 9.81 -9.21
N ALA A 198 -2.16 10.97 -8.91
CA ALA A 198 -2.79 11.98 -8.10
C ALA A 198 -3.55 13.00 -8.95
N GLU A 199 -4.75 13.37 -8.50
CA GLU A 199 -5.57 14.43 -9.09
C GLU A 199 -6.19 15.26 -7.96
N VAL A 200 -6.20 16.58 -8.12
CA VAL A 200 -6.80 17.49 -7.14
C VAL A 200 -8.18 17.91 -7.65
N GLY A 201 -9.19 17.72 -6.80
CA GLY A 201 -10.57 18.14 -7.06
C GLY A 201 -10.80 19.64 -6.89
N PRO A 202 -11.95 20.16 -7.33
CA PRO A 202 -12.24 21.59 -7.30
C PRO A 202 -12.33 22.18 -5.88
N ALA A 203 -12.62 21.37 -4.86
CA ALA A 203 -12.61 21.82 -3.47
C ALA A 203 -11.31 21.43 -2.73
N GLY A 204 -10.26 21.08 -3.47
CA GLY A 204 -8.97 20.65 -2.94
C GLY A 204 -8.96 19.21 -2.41
N GLN A 205 -9.95 18.38 -2.77
CA GLN A 205 -9.89 16.94 -2.46
C GLN A 205 -8.71 16.29 -3.18
N LEU A 206 -8.05 15.32 -2.57
CA LEU A 206 -7.03 14.52 -3.24
C LEU A 206 -7.61 13.19 -3.70
N PHE A 207 -7.53 12.94 -5.00
CA PHE A 207 -7.84 11.65 -5.61
C PHE A 207 -6.54 10.91 -5.93
N LEU A 208 -6.39 9.68 -5.46
CA LEU A 208 -5.35 8.75 -5.86
C LEU A 208 -6.02 7.59 -6.61
N ARG A 209 -5.65 7.37 -7.87
CA ARG A 209 -6.32 6.40 -8.75
C ARG A 209 -5.32 5.49 -9.45
N SER A 210 -5.56 4.18 -9.43
CA SER A 210 -4.74 3.18 -10.14
C SER A 210 -5.39 2.63 -11.42
N HIS A 211 -6.13 3.49 -12.15
CA HIS A 211 -6.84 3.16 -13.39
C HIS A 211 -6.03 3.38 -14.68
N GLY A 212 -4.70 3.28 -14.63
CA GLY A 212 -3.91 3.37 -15.86
C GLY A 212 -4.18 2.18 -16.78
N ARG A 213 -3.87 2.36 -18.06
CA ARG A 213 -4.07 1.34 -19.11
C ARG A 213 -2.76 0.90 -19.74
N GLN A 214 -1.66 1.59 -19.41
CA GLN A 214 -0.33 1.33 -19.91
C GLN A 214 0.54 0.71 -18.81
N PHE A 215 1.34 -0.29 -19.18
CA PHE A 215 2.32 -0.87 -18.27
C PHE A 215 3.40 0.16 -17.90
N GLY A 216 3.69 0.30 -16.60
CA GLY A 216 4.53 1.37 -16.06
C GLY A 216 3.77 2.63 -15.67
N GLY A 217 2.51 2.76 -16.08
CA GLY A 217 1.59 3.80 -15.62
C GLY A 217 0.86 3.43 -14.34
N ALA A 218 -0.15 4.22 -13.99
CA ALA A 218 -0.99 3.97 -12.82
C ALA A 218 -1.60 2.55 -12.86
N GLY A 219 -1.55 1.81 -11.77
CA GLY A 219 -1.97 0.41 -11.74
C GLY A 219 -1.40 -0.39 -10.59
N ALA A 220 -1.96 -1.58 -10.37
CA ALA A 220 -1.42 -2.56 -9.45
C ALA A 220 -0.57 -3.60 -10.21
N TYR A 221 0.59 -3.93 -9.66
CA TYR A 221 1.59 -4.79 -10.28
C TYR A 221 2.10 -5.82 -9.29
N PHE A 222 2.02 -7.10 -9.65
CA PHE A 222 2.86 -8.10 -8.98
C PHE A 222 4.22 -8.13 -9.63
N THR A 223 5.26 -7.98 -8.83
CA THR A 223 6.64 -8.09 -9.27
C THR A 223 7.30 -9.28 -8.63
N LEU A 224 8.28 -9.83 -9.32
CA LEU A 224 9.21 -10.83 -8.84
C LEU A 224 10.60 -10.25 -9.00
N ALA A 225 11.16 -9.79 -7.88
CA ALA A 225 12.51 -9.26 -7.79
C ALA A 225 13.20 -9.97 -6.62
N GLY A 226 14.40 -10.49 -6.85
CA GLY A 226 15.19 -11.22 -5.85
C GLY A 226 15.77 -12.54 -6.39
N PRO A 227 16.90 -13.02 -5.83
CA PRO A 227 17.46 -14.32 -6.20
C PRO A 227 16.40 -15.43 -6.12
N PRO A 228 16.29 -16.34 -7.11
CA PRO A 228 17.24 -16.66 -8.18
C PRO A 228 17.02 -15.93 -9.52
N HIS A 229 16.26 -14.82 -9.56
CA HIS A 229 15.92 -14.14 -10.83
C HIS A 229 16.70 -12.83 -10.99
N PRO A 230 17.86 -12.83 -11.70
CA PRO A 230 18.65 -11.63 -11.96
C PRO A 230 17.94 -10.62 -12.88
N GLN A 231 16.80 -11.00 -13.47
CA GLN A 231 15.92 -10.13 -14.25
C GLN A 231 14.57 -10.05 -13.55
N ALA A 232 14.24 -8.87 -13.03
CA ALA A 232 12.95 -8.65 -12.40
C ALA A 232 11.82 -8.72 -13.44
N ILE A 233 10.78 -9.50 -13.13
CA ILE A 233 9.61 -9.67 -13.99
C ILE A 233 8.40 -9.15 -13.25
N GLY A 234 7.52 -8.43 -13.93
CA GLY A 234 6.29 -7.94 -13.34
C GLY A 234 5.09 -8.06 -14.26
N ARG A 235 3.93 -8.09 -13.63
CA ARG A 235 2.64 -8.19 -14.31
C ARG A 235 1.66 -7.23 -13.68
N MET A 236 1.06 -6.40 -14.52
CA MET A 236 -0.10 -5.60 -14.14
C MET A 236 -1.28 -6.53 -13.89
N ILE A 237 -1.95 -6.34 -12.76
CA ILE A 237 -3.14 -7.11 -12.37
C ILE A 237 -4.39 -6.26 -12.53
N PRO A 238 -5.56 -6.87 -12.76
CA PRO A 238 -6.82 -6.15 -12.93
C PRO A 238 -7.39 -5.69 -11.57
N LEU A 239 -6.54 -5.21 -10.66
CA LEU A 239 -6.92 -4.61 -9.40
C LEU A 239 -6.83 -3.09 -9.55
N HIS A 240 -7.93 -2.42 -9.29
CA HIS A 240 -8.02 -0.97 -9.37
C HIS A 240 -8.48 -0.41 -8.03
N GLU A 241 -7.85 0.69 -7.64
CA GLU A 241 -8.08 1.37 -6.38
C GLU A 241 -8.33 2.85 -6.66
N ASP A 242 -9.36 3.38 -6.02
CA ASP A 242 -9.65 4.81 -5.98
C ASP A 242 -9.70 5.23 -4.52
N ILE A 243 -8.82 6.16 -4.15
CA ILE A 243 -8.84 6.78 -2.84
C ILE A 243 -9.18 8.25 -3.07
N GLU A 244 -10.22 8.71 -2.42
CA GLU A 244 -10.60 10.11 -2.36
C GLU A 244 -10.47 10.56 -0.92
N VAL A 245 -9.66 11.59 -0.66
CA VAL A 245 -9.49 12.19 0.67
C VAL A 245 -9.94 13.64 0.61
N TRP A 246 -10.81 14.04 1.53
CA TRP A 246 -11.32 15.41 1.60
C TRP A 246 -11.49 15.85 3.04
N ALA A 247 -11.50 17.15 3.23
CA ALA A 247 -11.77 17.73 4.53
C ALA A 247 -13.29 17.83 4.76
N ASP A 248 -13.75 17.37 5.92
CA ASP A 248 -15.15 17.34 6.30
C ASP A 248 -15.36 18.15 7.59
N GLY A 249 -16.10 19.25 7.50
CA GLY A 249 -16.29 20.17 8.61
C GLY A 249 -14.98 20.81 9.10
N PRO A 250 -14.89 21.22 10.39
CA PRO A 250 -13.78 22.03 10.91
C PRO A 250 -12.51 21.25 11.28
N ALA A 251 -12.61 19.95 11.61
CA ALA A 251 -11.46 19.19 12.15
C ALA A 251 -11.22 17.83 11.48
N ASP A 252 -12.24 17.25 10.85
CA ASP A 252 -12.18 15.87 10.38
C ASP A 252 -11.74 15.81 8.91
N LEU A 253 -11.05 14.74 8.52
CA LEU A 253 -10.95 14.34 7.12
C LEU A 253 -11.73 13.05 6.93
N ARG A 254 -12.29 12.91 5.74
CA ARG A 254 -12.92 11.66 5.31
C ARG A 254 -12.19 11.11 4.12
N THR A 255 -12.26 9.78 4.03
CA THR A 255 -11.75 9.06 2.89
C THR A 255 -12.80 8.09 2.39
N ARG A 256 -12.88 7.98 1.07
CA ARG A 256 -13.58 6.92 0.37
C ARG A 256 -12.55 6.14 -0.44
N HIS A 257 -12.42 4.86 -0.15
CA HIS A 257 -11.47 3.97 -0.82
C HIS A 257 -12.22 2.81 -1.45
N VAL A 258 -12.27 2.78 -2.77
CA VAL A 258 -13.00 1.78 -3.54
C VAL A 258 -12.00 0.82 -4.18
N LEU A 259 -12.17 -0.47 -3.93
CA LEU A 259 -11.39 -1.52 -4.58
C LEU A 259 -12.26 -2.28 -5.59
N ARG A 260 -11.71 -2.41 -6.80
CA ARG A 260 -12.36 -3.08 -7.92
C ARG A 260 -11.46 -4.16 -8.49
N LEU A 261 -12.06 -5.29 -8.85
CA LEU A 261 -11.42 -6.32 -9.64
C LEU A 261 -12.05 -6.31 -11.02
N TRP A 262 -11.25 -6.07 -12.05
CA TRP A 262 -11.73 -5.65 -13.37
C TRP A 262 -12.71 -4.47 -13.25
N ARG A 263 -13.98 -4.67 -13.59
CA ARG A 263 -15.04 -3.65 -13.54
C ARG A 263 -15.93 -3.77 -12.29
N TRP A 264 -15.68 -4.75 -11.43
CA TRP A 264 -16.56 -5.08 -10.32
C TRP A 264 -16.02 -4.53 -9.01
N THR A 265 -16.77 -3.64 -8.37
CA THR A 265 -16.49 -3.21 -7.00
C THR A 265 -16.79 -4.35 -6.04
N PHE A 266 -15.77 -4.85 -5.36
CA PHE A 266 -15.93 -5.91 -4.35
C PHE A 266 -15.87 -5.34 -2.93
N LEU A 267 -15.23 -4.19 -2.75
CA LEU A 267 -15.01 -3.59 -1.44
C LEU A 267 -15.00 -2.06 -1.53
N GLU A 268 -15.61 -1.45 -0.54
CA GLU A 268 -15.52 -0.03 -0.27
C GLU A 268 -15.16 0.18 1.20
N LEU A 269 -14.19 1.05 1.44
CA LEU A 269 -13.73 1.43 2.75
C LEU A 269 -13.99 2.91 2.94
N HIS A 270 -14.58 3.24 4.09
CA HIS A 270 -14.72 4.62 4.52
C HIS A 270 -13.78 4.84 5.68
N TYR A 271 -13.00 5.93 5.63
CA TYR A 271 -12.17 6.33 6.76
C TYR A 271 -12.64 7.66 7.32
N LEU A 272 -12.56 7.75 8.63
CA LEU A 272 -12.59 9.01 9.36
C LEU A 272 -11.19 9.20 9.94
N ILE A 273 -10.56 10.30 9.57
CA ILE A 273 -9.21 10.63 9.97
C ILE A 273 -9.28 11.84 10.89
N ARG A 274 -8.74 11.68 12.09
CA ARG A 274 -8.72 12.72 13.12
C ARG A 274 -7.32 12.90 13.62
N ARG A 275 -6.97 14.13 13.98
CA ARG A 275 -5.72 14.37 14.70
C ARG A 275 -5.77 13.60 16.02
N ALA A 276 -4.73 12.86 16.33
CA ALA A 276 -4.61 12.14 17.59
C ALA A 276 -4.62 13.16 18.74
N GLU A 277 -5.43 12.90 19.76
CA GLU A 277 -5.39 13.64 21.02
C GLU A 277 -4.04 13.33 21.68
N GLN A 278 -3.29 14.38 22.06
CA GLN A 278 -1.99 14.28 22.72
C GLN A 278 -2.15 13.99 24.21
#